data_AF-A0A7X6B0F8-F1
#
_entry.id   AF-A0A7X6B0F8-F1
#
_cell.length_a   1.000
_cell.length_b   1.000
_cell.length_c   1.000
_cell.angle_alpha   90.00
_cell.angle_beta   90.00
_cell.angle_gamma   90.00
#
_symmetry.space_group_name_H-M   'P 1'
#
loop_
_entity.id
_entity.type
_entity.pdbx_description
1 polymer ?
#
loop_
_entity_poly.entity_id
_entity_poly.type
_entity_poly.pdbx_seq_one_letter_code
_entity_poly.pdbx_strand_id
1 'polypeptide(L)' 'MNISRSKLALGDGDGALESLEAAWDIAPEMARVHPTSQELMRVLTSLHRRSNPRLTKLAKRAGVPF' A
#
# COMPACT_ATOMS: atom_id res chain seq x y z
N MET A 1 8.45 1.03 -4.08
CA MET A 1 7.36 0.34 -4.81
C MET A 1 7.73 -1.07 -5.23
N ASN A 2 8.87 -1.30 -5.90
CA ASN A 2 9.25 -2.65 -6.35
C ASN A 2 9.36 -3.69 -5.21
N ILE A 3 9.96 -3.32 -4.08
CA ILE A 3 10.05 -4.20 -2.90
C ILE A 3 8.68 -4.66 -2.42
N SER A 4 7.72 -3.72 -2.29
CA SER A 4 6.35 -4.03 -1.89
C SER A 4 5.67 -5.00 -2.87
N ARG A 5 5.84 -4.78 -4.18
CA ARG A 5 5.33 -5.68 -5.23
C ARG A 5 5.96 -7.07 -5.16
N SER A 6 7.27 -7.16 -4.95
CA SER A 6 7.97 -8.44 -4.82
C SER A 6 7.49 -9.22 -3.60
N LYS A 7 7.35 -8.57 -2.44
CA LYS A 7 6.85 -9.21 -1.22
C LYS A 7 5.41 -9.72 -1.39
N LEU A 8 4.55 -8.92 -2.02
CA LEU A 8 3.18 -9.34 -2.31
C LEU A 8 3.15 -10.57 -3.23
N ALA A 9 4.00 -10.62 -4.25
CA ALA A 9 4.11 -11.77 -5.15
C ALA A 9 4.61 -13.05 -4.44
N LEU A 10 5.33 -12.91 -3.32
CA LEU A 10 5.78 -14.01 -2.48
C LEU A 10 4.73 -14.41 -1.42
N GLY A 11 3.55 -13.79 -1.40
CA GLY A 11 2.51 -14.01 -0.39
C GLY A 11 2.75 -13.26 0.93
N ASP A 12 3.80 -12.45 1.02
CA ASP A 12 4.09 -11.61 2.20
C ASP A 12 3.30 -10.29 2.12
N GLY A 13 2.03 -10.35 2.53
CA GLY A 13 1.12 -9.19 2.54
C GLY A 13 1.51 -8.12 3.56
N ASP A 14 1.95 -8.52 4.76
CA ASP A 14 2.34 -7.59 5.81
C ASP A 14 3.64 -6.85 5.47
N GLY A 15 4.65 -7.56 4.97
CA GLY A 15 5.89 -6.94 4.51
C GLY A 15 5.68 -6.08 3.26
N ALA A 16 4.71 -6.45 2.40
CA ALA A 16 4.31 -5.59 1.29
C ALA A 16 3.71 -4.27 1.79
N LEU A 17 2.79 -4.32 2.77
CA LEU A 17 2.20 -3.13 3.39
C LEU A 17 3.26 -2.26 4.05
N GLU A 18 4.17 -2.83 4.84
CA GLU A 18 5.27 -2.11 5.47
C GLU A 18 6.15 -1.40 4.43
N SER A 19 6.48 -2.08 3.34
CA SER A 19 7.33 -1.50 2.29
C SER A 19 6.60 -0.42 1.48
N LEU A 20 5.27 -0.50 1.41
CA LEU A 20 4.43 0.55 0.82
C LEU A 20 4.38 1.77 1.74
N GLU A 21 4.16 1.58 3.05
CA GLU A 21 4.18 2.65 4.05
C GLU A 21 5.51 3.40 4.05
N ALA A 22 6.64 2.69 4.06
CA ALA A 22 7.96 3.31 3.97
C ALA A 22 8.12 4.17 2.71
N ALA A 23 7.58 3.73 1.58
CA ALA A 23 7.63 4.52 0.34
C ALA A 23 6.77 5.81 0.44
N TRP A 24 5.63 5.75 1.14
CA TRP A 24 4.79 6.91 1.43
C TRP A 24 5.41 7.89 2.42
N ASP A 25 6.27 7.41 3.32
CA ASP A 25 7.01 8.26 4.25
C ASP A 25 8.22 8.93 3.59
N ILE A 26 8.90 8.25 2.68
CA ILE A 26 10.07 8.79 1.97
C ILE A 26 9.65 9.79 0.87
N ALA A 27 8.66 9.45 0.06
CA ALA A 27 8.30 10.22 -1.13
C ALA A 27 6.77 10.24 -1.36
N PRO A 28 6.00 10.97 -0.52
CA PRO A 28 4.54 10.93 -0.54
C PRO A 28 3.92 11.38 -1.86
N GLU A 29 4.44 12.44 -2.49
CA GLU A 29 3.90 12.91 -3.77
C GLU A 29 4.11 11.89 -4.90
N MET A 30 5.28 11.26 -4.95
CA MET A 30 5.54 10.17 -5.89
C MET A 30 4.66 8.96 -5.57
N ALA A 31 4.56 8.57 -4.30
CA ALA A 31 3.75 7.43 -3.88
C ALA A 31 2.26 7.62 -4.18
N ARG A 32 1.76 8.87 -4.17
CA ARG A 32 0.38 9.19 -4.51
C ARG A 32 0.03 8.93 -5.98
N VAL A 33 0.94 9.24 -6.90
CA VAL A 33 0.69 9.15 -8.34
C VAL A 33 1.29 7.92 -9.02
N HIS A 34 2.26 7.26 -8.37
CA HIS A 34 2.95 6.11 -8.97
C HIS A 34 1.98 4.93 -9.21
N PRO A 35 1.86 4.41 -10.44
CA PRO A 35 0.87 3.37 -10.78
C PRO A 35 0.93 2.13 -9.88
N THR A 36 2.14 1.63 -9.60
CA THR A 36 2.34 0.47 -8.71
C THR A 36 1.88 0.74 -7.28
N SER A 37 2.00 1.97 -6.78
CA SER A 37 1.52 2.31 -5.43
C SER A 37 0.00 2.21 -5.34
N GLN A 38 -0.69 2.74 -6.36
CA GLN A 38 -2.15 2.72 -6.43
C GLN A 38 -2.69 1.29 -6.62
N GLU A 39 -2.01 0.47 -7.44
CA GLU A 39 -2.30 -0.95 -7.57
C GLU A 39 -2.13 -1.70 -6.25
N LEU A 40 -0.99 -1.53 -5.58
CA LEU A 40 -0.71 -2.16 -4.28
C LEU A 40 -1.75 -1.77 -3.23
N MET A 41 -2.15 -0.50 -3.18
CA MET A 41 -3.20 -0.03 -2.28
C MET A 41 -4.52 -0.77 -2.52
N ARG A 42 -4.95 -0.89 -3.78
CA ARG A 42 -6.18 -1.61 -4.15
C ARG A 42 -6.10 -3.09 -3.77
N VAL A 43 -4.99 -3.76 -4.09
CA VAL A 43 -4.83 -5.19 -3.81
C VAL A 43 -4.81 -5.45 -2.30
N LEU A 44 -3.98 -4.74 -1.54
CA LEU A 44 -3.92 -4.90 -0.08
C LEU A 44 -5.28 -4.60 0.58
N THR A 45 -6.04 -3.64 0.05
CA THR A 45 -7.40 -3.31 0.54
C THR A 45 -8.38 -4.44 0.29
N SER A 46 -8.30 -5.07 -0.89
CA SER A 46 -9.13 -6.23 -1.22
C SER A 46 -8.79 -7.45 -0.36
N LEU A 47 -7.50 -7.67 -0.05
CA LEU A 47 -7.03 -8.82 0.73
C LEU A 47 -7.41 -8.73 2.20
N HIS A 48 -7.25 -7.56 2.82
CA HIS A 48 -7.49 -7.43 4.26
C HIS A 48 -8.92 -7.02 4.61
N ARG A 49 -9.74 -6.57 3.64
CA ARG A 49 -11.00 -5.83 3.91
C ARG A 49 -10.76 -4.72 4.96
N ARG A 50 -11.80 -4.00 5.39
CA ARG A 50 -11.67 -2.81 6.25
C ARG A 50 -11.16 -3.08 7.69
N SER A 51 -10.61 -4.26 7.98
CA SER A 51 -10.18 -4.66 9.33
C SER A 51 -8.72 -4.31 9.67
N ASN A 52 -7.88 -3.92 8.69
CA ASN A 52 -6.48 -3.54 8.96
C ASN A 52 -6.34 -2.02 9.22
N PRO A 53 -6.03 -1.57 10.46
CA PRO A 53 -5.96 -0.16 10.81
C PRO A 53 -4.83 0.60 10.09
N ARG A 54 -3.69 -0.07 9.83
CA ARG A 54 -2.54 0.49 9.12
C ARG A 54 -2.92 0.85 7.70
N LEU A 55 -3.55 -0.09 7.01
CA LEU A 55 -4.04 0.11 5.66
C LEU A 55 -5.13 1.18 5.61
N THR A 56 -6.05 1.22 6.59
CA THR A 56 -7.07 2.26 6.68
C THR A 56 -6.46 3.66 6.80
N LYS A 57 -5.42 3.81 7.63
CA LYS A 57 -4.68 5.07 7.80
C LYS A 57 -3.99 5.48 6.49
N LEU A 58 -3.36 4.52 5.82
CA LEU A 58 -2.61 4.76 4.58
C LEU A 58 -3.54 5.13 3.42
N ALA A 59 -4.66 4.43 3.24
CA ALA A 59 -5.65 4.74 2.20
C ALA A 59 -6.31 6.10 2.43
N LYS A 60 -6.58 6.51 3.69
CA LYS A 60 -7.03 7.87 4.00
C LYS A 60 -5.99 8.91 3.57
N ARG A 61 -4.70 8.67 3.82
CA ARG A 61 -3.59 9.54 3.39
C ARG A 61 -3.48 9.61 1.86
N ALA A 62 -3.82 8.52 1.17
CA ALA A 62 -3.79 8.42 -0.28
C ALA A 62 -5.01 9.03 -0.99
N GLY A 63 -6.06 9.42 -0.25
CA GLY A 63 -7.30 9.93 -0.83
C GLY A 63 -8.10 8.86 -1.59
N VAL A 64 -7.86 7.58 -1.28
CA VAL A 64 -8.57 6.46 -1.91
C VAL A 64 -9.85 6.18 -1.11
N PRO A 65 -11.05 6.22 -1.74
CA PRO A 65 -12.30 5.91 -1.06
C PRO A 65 -12.40 4.41 -0.74
N PHE A 66 -13.07 4.09 0.38
CA PHE A 66 -13.36 2.73 0.83
C PHE A 66 -14.74 2.24 0.41
#